data_AF-A0A3N1VYJ3-F1
#
_entry.id   AF-A0A3N1VYJ3-F1
#
_cell.length_a   1.000
_cell.length_b   1.000
_cell.length_c   1.000
_cell.angle_alpha   90.00
_cell.angle_beta   90.00
_cell.angle_gamma   90.00
#
_symmetry.space_group_name_H-M   'P 1'
#
loop_
_entity.id
_entity.type
_entity.pdbx_description
1 polymer ?
#
loop_
_entity_poly.entity_id
_entity_poly.type
_entity_poly.pdbx_seq_one_letter_code
_entity_poly.pdbx_strand_id
1 'polypeptide(L)'
;MHITVRKFSTPMLSDAVSYLVSVDKRDGKNNEYVVEIARLNESMYCVFDEVWSEEYLRNCCWMVSFYTLDALFSLELCGRFEPDKRMAFTRRELEHLR
;
A
#
# COMPACT_ATOMS: atom_id res chain seq x y z
N MET A 1 -12.17 8.53 14.84
CA MET A 1 -11.16 7.79 14.10
C MET A 1 -9.98 8.72 13.99
N HIS A 2 -8.79 8.27 14.35
CA HIS A 2 -7.58 9.06 14.24
C HIS A 2 -6.64 8.33 13.29
N ILE A 3 -6.15 9.05 12.27
CA ILE A 3 -5.21 8.50 11.29
C ILE A 3 -3.89 9.24 11.48
N THR A 4 -2.82 8.49 11.67
CA THR A 4 -1.46 9.03 11.69
C THR A 4 -0.66 8.43 10.55
N VAL A 5 0.20 9.27 9.95
CA VAL A 5 1.07 8.87 8.85
C VAL A 5 2.49 9.28 9.22
N ARG A 6 3.41 8.33 9.18
CA ARG A 6 4.84 8.58 9.41
C ARG A 6 5.69 7.92 8.34
N LYS A 7 6.85 8.50 8.06
CA LYS A 7 7.87 7.83 7.23
C LYS A 7 8.24 6.48 7.89
N PHE A 8 8.38 5.46 7.06
CA PHE A 8 8.70 4.11 7.47
C PHE A 8 9.81 3.57 6.58
N SER A 9 10.79 2.89 7.15
CA SER A 9 11.86 2.24 6.41
C SER A 9 12.14 0.88 7.03
N THR A 10 12.45 -0.08 6.17
CA THR A 10 12.76 -1.46 6.56
C THR A 10 13.66 -2.07 5.48
N PRO A 11 14.59 -2.98 5.84
CA PRO A 11 15.42 -3.67 4.86
C PRO A 11 14.62 -4.45 3.80
N MET A 12 13.34 -4.76 4.08
CA MET A 12 12.48 -5.49 3.16
C MET A 12 11.92 -4.63 2.01
N LEU A 13 12.15 -3.32 2.01
CA LEU A 13 11.58 -2.34 1.07
C LEU A 13 12.66 -1.41 0.48
N SER A 14 13.83 -1.98 0.11
CA SER A 14 15.06 -1.23 -0.18
C SER A 14 14.94 -0.10 -1.22
N ASP A 15 13.99 -0.17 -2.14
CA ASP A 15 13.90 0.74 -3.29
C ASP A 15 12.61 1.58 -3.34
N ALA A 16 11.85 1.62 -2.23
CA ALA A 16 10.57 2.30 -2.18
C ALA A 16 10.48 3.36 -1.07
N VAL A 17 9.82 4.47 -1.39
CA VAL A 17 9.41 5.44 -0.37
C VAL A 17 8.22 4.86 0.37
N SER A 18 8.38 4.59 1.65
CA SER A 18 7.38 3.89 2.45
C SER A 18 6.85 4.74 3.61
N TYR A 19 5.57 4.54 3.92
CA TYR A 19 4.88 5.18 5.03
C TYR A 19 4.16 4.13 5.86
N LEU A 20 4.16 4.32 7.18
CA LEU A 20 3.28 3.59 8.09
C LEU A 20 2.06 4.45 8.36
N VAL A 21 0.89 3.91 8.05
CA VAL A 21 -0.42 4.50 8.32
C VAL A 21 -1.04 3.73 9.48
N SER A 22 -1.19 4.38 10.62
CA SER A 22 -1.84 3.80 11.79
C SER A 22 -3.24 4.40 11.94
N VAL A 23 -4.26 3.54 12.03
CA VAL A 23 -5.68 3.90 12.11
C VAL A 23 -6.24 3.45 13.45
N ASP A 24 -6.53 4.42 14.31
CA ASP A 24 -7.24 4.22 15.57
C ASP A 24 -8.75 4.32 15.34
N LYS A 25 -9.44 3.18 15.46
CA LYS A 25 -10.89 3.08 15.40
C LYS A 25 -11.52 3.45 16.74
N ARG A 26 -12.80 3.83 16.72
CA ARG A 26 -13.54 4.28 17.92
C ARG A 26 -13.74 3.17 18.95
N ASP A 27 -13.67 1.91 18.53
CA ASP A 27 -13.78 0.73 19.40
C ASP A 27 -12.44 0.35 20.06
N GLY A 28 -11.42 1.21 19.96
CA GLY A 28 -10.10 0.99 20.56
C GLY A 28 -9.18 0.11 19.73
N LYS A 29 -9.62 -0.37 18.55
CA LYS A 29 -8.74 -1.13 17.65
C LYS A 29 -7.78 -0.21 16.92
N ASN A 30 -6.51 -0.56 16.96
CA ASN A 30 -5.46 0.04 16.13
C ASN A 30 -5.13 -0.92 14.98
N ASN A 31 -5.07 -0.40 13.76
CA ASN A 31 -4.59 -1.16 12.60
C ASN A 31 -3.47 -0.39 11.93
N GLU A 32 -2.39 -1.07 11.59
CA GLU A 32 -1.23 -0.48 10.93
C GLU A 32 -1.05 -1.06 9.54
N TYR A 33 -0.76 -0.15 8.61
CA TYR A 33 -0.61 -0.45 7.20
C TYR A 33 0.64 0.19 6.66
N VAL A 34 1.32 -0.53 5.78
CA VAL A 34 2.44 -0.02 5.03
C VAL A 34 1.93 0.42 3.66
N VAL A 35 2.24 1.67 3.32
CA VAL A 35 2.03 2.23 1.99
C VAL A 35 3.39 2.37 1.35
N GLU A 36 3.60 1.66 0.26
CA GLU A 36 4.84 1.61 -0.48
C GLU A 36 4.65 2.31 -1.83
N ILE A 37 5.51 3.29 -2.12
CA ILE A 37 5.51 4.01 -3.38
C ILE A 37 6.83 3.71 -4.08
N ALA A 38 6.75 2.95 -5.17
CA ALA A 38 7.89 2.51 -5.96
C ALA A 38 7.70 2.85 -7.44
N ARG A 39 8.76 2.71 -8.24
CA ARG A 39 8.62 2.70 -9.69
C ARG A 39 7.75 1.53 -10.13
N LEU A 40 7.02 1.72 -11.24
CA LEU A 40 6.28 0.61 -11.83
C LEU A 40 7.25 -0.53 -12.14
N ASN A 41 6.92 -1.74 -11.68
CA ASN A 41 7.75 -2.91 -11.93
C ASN A 41 7.81 -3.19 -13.44
N GLU A 42 9.03 -3.41 -13.96
CA GLU A 42 9.24 -3.69 -15.39
C GLU A 42 8.44 -4.92 -15.86
N SER A 43 8.18 -5.89 -14.98
CA SER A 43 7.34 -7.05 -15.30
C SER A 43 5.89 -6.70 -15.63
N MET A 44 5.44 -5.48 -15.31
CA MET A 44 4.08 -4.99 -15.58
C MET A 44 4.01 -4.13 -16.85
N TYR A 45 5.13 -3.84 -17.52
CA TYR A 45 5.12 -2.93 -18.67
C TYR A 45 4.29 -3.48 -19.83
N CYS A 46 4.28 -4.80 -20.03
CA CYS A 46 3.46 -5.47 -21.03
C CYS A 46 1.95 -5.28 -20.86
N VAL A 47 1.49 -4.76 -19.71
CA VAL A 47 0.08 -4.44 -19.48
C VAL A 47 -0.29 -3.07 -20.08
N PHE A 48 0.70 -2.23 -20.36
CA PHE A 48 0.52 -0.82 -20.72
C PHE A 48 1.28 -0.41 -21.99
N ASP A 49 2.01 -1.32 -22.62
CA ASP A 49 2.90 -1.06 -23.76
C ASP A 49 2.15 -0.61 -25.03
N GLU A 50 0.87 -0.97 -25.17
CA GLU A 50 0.01 -0.48 -26.26
C GLU A 50 -0.34 1.02 -26.13
N VAL A 51 -0.26 1.59 -24.92
CA VAL A 51 -0.71 2.96 -24.62
C VAL A 51 0.46 3.90 -24.35
N TRP A 52 1.50 3.42 -23.67
CA TRP A 52 2.64 4.22 -23.25
C TRP A 52 3.96 3.59 -23.66
N SER A 53 4.92 4.43 -24.07
CA SER A 53 6.27 3.96 -24.38
C SER A 53 6.97 3.41 -23.14
N GLU A 54 7.91 2.47 -23.33
CA GLU A 54 8.73 1.94 -22.24
C GLU A 54 9.46 3.05 -21.47
N GLU A 55 9.98 4.06 -22.18
CA GLU A 55 10.62 5.23 -21.56
C GLU A 55 9.66 5.97 -20.63
N TYR A 56 8.40 6.12 -21.01
CA TYR A 56 7.39 6.75 -20.17
C TYR A 56 7.08 5.88 -18.95
N LEU A 57 6.89 4.57 -19.14
CA LEU A 57 6.62 3.63 -18.05
C LEU A 57 7.74 3.63 -17.00
N ARG A 58 9.01 3.70 -17.45
CA ARG A 58 10.18 3.74 -16.57
C ARG A 58 10.31 5.04 -15.79
N ASN A 59 10.02 6.17 -16.41
CA ASN A 59 10.34 7.49 -15.85
C ASN A 59 9.14 8.21 -15.22
N CYS A 60 7.92 7.85 -15.61
CA CYS A 60 6.71 8.59 -15.31
C CYS A 60 5.59 7.74 -14.69
N CYS A 61 5.83 6.45 -14.43
CA CYS A 61 4.85 5.60 -13.75
C CYS A 61 5.36 5.12 -12.38
N TRP A 62 4.42 5.00 -11.45
CA TRP A 62 4.64 4.56 -10.09
C TRP A 62 3.60 3.52 -9.71
N MET A 63 4.01 2.59 -8.86
CA MET A 63 3.13 1.62 -8.22
C MET A 63 2.96 2.04 -6.76
N VAL A 64 1.70 2.10 -6.32
CA VAL A 64 1.34 2.35 -4.93
C VAL A 64 0.77 1.06 -4.37
N SER A 65 1.56 0.39 -3.54
CA SER A 65 1.16 -0.85 -2.87
C SER A 65 0.66 -0.54 -1.47
N PHE A 66 -0.39 -1.22 -1.04
CA PHE A 66 -0.98 -1.08 0.28
C PHE A 66 -1.15 -2.47 0.89
N TYR A 67 -0.56 -2.71 2.06
CA TYR A 67 -0.71 -3.96 2.78
C TYR A 67 -0.59 -3.74 4.28
N THR A 68 -1.04 -4.71 5.06
CA THR A 68 -0.97 -4.64 6.52
C THR A 68 0.46 -4.83 7.00
N LEU A 69 0.81 -4.23 8.14
CA LEU A 69 2.18 -4.33 8.65
C LEU A 69 2.60 -5.79 8.91
N ASP A 70 1.68 -6.63 9.39
CA ASP A 70 1.92 -8.06 9.62
C ASP A 70 2.18 -8.84 8.30
N ALA A 71 1.57 -8.43 7.19
CA ALA A 71 1.81 -9.06 5.88
C ALA A 71 3.24 -8.85 5.36
N LEU A 72 3.92 -7.78 5.78
CA LEU A 72 5.35 -7.56 5.45
C LEU A 72 6.23 -8.72 5.93
N PHE A 73 5.90 -9.29 7.09
CA PHE A 73 6.63 -10.36 7.76
C PHE A 73 6.09 -11.76 7.44
N SER A 74 5.08 -11.86 6.56
CA SER A 74 4.57 -13.15 6.10
C SER A 74 5.68 -13.94 5.39
N LEU A 75 5.77 -15.23 5.73
CA LEU A 75 6.67 -16.18 5.06
C LEU A 75 6.23 -16.44 3.61
N GLU A 76 4.95 -16.25 3.31
CA GLU A 76 4.39 -16.37 1.98
C GLU A 76 4.27 -14.99 1.32
N LEU A 77 5.00 -14.78 0.22
CA LEU A 77 4.96 -13.55 -0.57
C LEU A 77 3.54 -13.19 -1.05
N CYS A 78 2.71 -14.20 -1.31
CA CYS A 78 1.31 -14.02 -1.71
C CYS A 78 0.47 -13.32 -0.63
N GLY A 79 0.80 -13.53 0.65
CA GLY A 79 0.09 -12.93 1.79
C GLY A 79 0.15 -11.39 1.80
N ARG A 80 1.10 -10.77 1.09
CA ARG A 80 1.18 -9.31 0.91
C ARG A 80 0.08 -8.73 0.04
N PHE A 81 -0.53 -9.54 -0.81
CA PHE A 81 -1.51 -9.10 -1.80
C PHE A 81 -2.91 -9.66 -1.54
N GLU A 82 -3.09 -10.37 -0.42
CA GLU A 82 -4.42 -10.82 -0.03
C GLU A 82 -5.26 -9.65 0.52
N PRO A 83 -6.56 -9.59 0.17
CA PRO A 83 -7.44 -8.60 0.75
C PRO A 83 -7.55 -8.79 2.26
N ASP A 84 -7.05 -7.83 3.05
CA ASP A 84 -7.27 -7.87 4.49
C ASP A 84 -8.74 -7.59 4.80
N LYS A 85 -9.46 -8.64 5.22
CA LYS A 85 -10.87 -8.54 5.64
C LYS A 85 -11.08 -7.57 6.80
N ARG A 86 -10.03 -7.24 7.58
CA ARG A 86 -10.06 -6.22 8.66
C ARG A 86 -10.12 -4.78 8.11
N MET A 87 -9.80 -4.59 6.83
CA MET A 87 -9.95 -3.32 6.11
C MET A 87 -11.35 -3.08 5.55
N ALA A 88 -12.32 -3.95 5.82
CA ALA A 88 -13.69 -3.69 5.42
C ALA A 88 -14.22 -2.45 6.19
N PHE A 89 -14.26 -1.30 5.49
CA PHE A 89 -14.97 -0.11 5.95
C PHE A 89 -16.38 -0.12 5.41
N THR A 90 -17.35 0.13 6.27
CA THR A 90 -18.71 0.40 5.83
C THR A 90 -18.77 1.79 5.19
N ARG A 91 -19.65 1.97 4.21
CA ARG A 91 -19.91 3.28 3.58
C ARG A 91 -20.17 4.38 4.61
N ARG A 92 -20.91 4.04 5.68
CA ARG A 92 -21.21 4.95 6.78
C ARG A 92 -19.95 5.44 7.51
N GLU A 93 -18.97 4.57 7.71
CA GLU A 93 -17.69 4.94 8.34
C GLU A 93 -16.88 5.91 7.46
N LEU A 94 -16.94 5.76 6.13
CA LEU A 94 -16.28 6.66 5.18
C LEU A 94 -16.96 8.04 5.11
N GLU A 95 -18.29 8.08 5.13
CA GLU A 95 -19.07 9.33 5.04
C GLU A 95 -18.92 10.23 6.28
N HIS A 96 -18.55 9.67 7.44
CA HIS A 96 -18.31 10.43 8.69
C HIS A 96 -16.88 10.98 8.84
N LEU A 97 -16.03 10.82 7.82
CA LEU A 97 -14.67 11.39 7.76
C LEU A 97 -14.62 12.74 7.03
N ARG A 98 -15.77 13.22 6.53
CA ARG A 98 -15.93 14.55 5.94
C ARG A 98 -16.25 15.61 6.98
#